data_AF-A0A2J6SVD8-F1
#
_entry.id   AF-A0A2J6SVD8-F1
#
_cell.length_a   1.000
_cell.length_b   1.000
_cell.length_c   1.000
_cell.angle_alpha   90.00
_cell.angle_beta   90.00
_cell.angle_gamma   90.00
#
_symmetry.space_group_name_H-M   'P 1'
#
loop_
_entity.id
_entity.type
_entity.pdbx_description
1 polymer ?
#
loop_
_entity_poly.entity_id
_entity_poly.type
_entity_poly.pdbx_seq_one_letter_code
_entity_poly.pdbx_strand_id
1 'polypeptide(L)'
;MQDNASCHRSKETQENLRIRRIPYIKWPRYSPDLNLIEHVWNWMKNWIQKHYYTAYYDASKIPLSQLRRIIWEAWEAVPIDFIMSLYKSWWRRCKAVIDAKGGPTKY
;
A
#
# COMPACT_ATOMS: atom_id res chain seq x y z
N MET A 1 -3.34 0.12 10.13
CA MET A 1 -3.04 -1.24 9.60
C MET A 1 -1.60 -1.23 9.13
N GLN A 2 -0.84 -2.27 9.45
CA GLN A 2 0.54 -2.44 8.98
C GLN A 2 0.80 -3.93 8.80
N ASP A 3 1.75 -4.27 7.94
CA ASP A 3 2.16 -5.65 7.73
C ASP A 3 2.97 -6.18 8.93
N ASN A 4 3.44 -7.41 8.80
CA ASN A 4 4.25 -8.08 9.80
C ASN A 4 5.77 -7.93 9.50
N ALA A 5 6.25 -6.80 8.98
CA ALA A 5 7.69 -6.55 8.91
C ALA A 5 8.35 -6.62 10.31
N SER A 6 9.62 -7.01 10.38
CA SER A 6 10.32 -7.18 11.67
C SER A 6 10.37 -5.89 12.49
N CYS A 7 10.57 -4.74 11.83
CA CYS A 7 10.51 -3.43 12.47
C CYS A 7 9.14 -3.15 13.11
N HIS A 8 8.04 -3.45 12.42
CA HIS A 8 6.66 -3.26 12.92
C HIS A 8 6.34 -4.17 14.12
N ARG A 9 7.03 -5.30 14.27
CA ARG A 9 6.89 -6.23 15.41
C ARG A 9 7.88 -5.99 16.54
N SER A 10 8.78 -5.00 16.42
CA SER A 10 9.73 -4.69 17.47
C SER A 10 9.02 -4.27 18.76
N LYS A 11 9.62 -4.58 19.92
CA LYS A 11 9.08 -4.14 21.23
C LYS A 11 8.91 -2.63 21.27
N GLU A 12 9.89 -1.91 20.75
CA GLU A 12 9.87 -0.44 20.67
C GLU A 12 8.68 0.07 19.87
N THR A 13 8.44 -0.46 18.67
CA THR A 13 7.31 -0.03 17.84
C THR A 13 5.97 -0.36 18.49
N GLN A 14 5.83 -1.56 19.06
CA GLN A 14 4.59 -1.96 19.76
C GLN A 14 4.31 -1.08 20.97
N GLU A 15 5.34 -0.75 21.76
CA GLU A 15 5.22 0.13 22.91
C GLU A 15 4.88 1.56 22.49
N ASN A 16 5.49 2.06 21.41
CA ASN A 16 5.17 3.37 20.87
C ASN A 16 3.70 3.49 20.44
N LEU A 17 3.18 2.48 19.73
CA LEU A 17 1.76 2.42 19.35
C LEU A 17 0.85 2.38 20.58
N ARG A 18 1.25 1.62 21.62
CA ARG A 18 0.51 1.54 22.88
C ARG A 18 0.45 2.89 23.60
N ILE A 19 1.59 3.57 23.75
CA ILE A 19 1.67 4.89 24.40
C ILE A 19 0.82 5.92 23.63
N ARG A 20 0.87 5.90 22.30
CA ARG A 20 0.08 6.78 21.44
C ARG A 20 -1.39 6.38 21.31
N ARG A 21 -1.80 5.27 21.92
CA ARG A 21 -3.17 4.71 21.83
C ARG A 21 -3.63 4.46 20.40
N ILE A 22 -2.71 4.10 19.52
CA ILE A 22 -3.02 3.77 18.12
C ILE A 22 -3.42 2.29 18.06
N PRO A 23 -4.67 1.96 17.71
CA PRO A 23 -5.08 0.58 17.55
C PRO A 23 -4.39 -0.04 16.34
N TYR A 24 -3.98 -1.30 16.46
CA TYR A 24 -3.47 -2.08 15.34
C TYR A 24 -4.22 -3.40 15.21
N ILE A 25 -4.25 -3.93 14.00
CA ILE A 25 -4.93 -5.17 13.65
C ILE A 25 -3.85 -6.23 13.50
N LYS A 26 -4.07 -7.44 14.04
CA LYS A 26 -3.20 -8.58 13.79
C LYS A 26 -3.27 -8.95 12.31
N TRP A 27 -2.18 -8.75 11.59
CA TRP A 27 -2.10 -9.03 10.16
C TRP A 27 -1.77 -10.51 9.90
N PRO A 28 -2.44 -11.20 8.97
CA PRO A 28 -2.00 -12.51 8.51
C PRO A 28 -0.68 -12.41 7.74
N ARG A 29 0.15 -13.46 7.79
CA ARG A 29 1.41 -13.51 7.03
C ARG A 29 1.10 -13.70 5.54
N TYR A 30 1.92 -13.11 4.68
CA TYR A 30 1.84 -13.28 3.21
C TYR A 30 0.46 -12.93 2.62
N SER A 31 -0.19 -11.87 3.14
CA SER A 31 -1.49 -11.43 2.63
C SER A 31 -1.43 -10.02 2.03
N PRO A 32 -0.68 -9.82 0.93
CA PRO A 32 -0.64 -8.54 0.22
C PRO A 32 -2.02 -8.18 -0.36
N ASP A 33 -2.84 -9.17 -0.71
CA ASP A 33 -4.21 -9.02 -1.23
C ASP A 33 -5.15 -8.24 -0.29
N LEU A 34 -4.84 -8.27 1.01
CA LEU A 34 -5.55 -7.50 2.02
C LEU A 34 -4.98 -6.09 2.15
N ASN A 35 -3.74 -5.83 1.75
CA ASN A 35 -3.09 -4.53 1.95
C ASN A 35 -3.54 -3.52 0.88
N LEU A 36 -4.48 -2.65 1.24
CA LEU A 36 -5.06 -1.69 0.28
C LEU A 36 -4.02 -0.73 -0.34
N ILE A 37 -2.91 -0.45 0.36
CA ILE A 37 -1.89 0.48 -0.16
C ILE A 37 -1.16 -0.08 -1.38
N GLU A 38 -1.09 -1.40 -1.55
CA GLU A 38 -0.50 -2.04 -2.74
C GLU A 38 -1.25 -1.61 -4.01
N HIS A 39 -2.57 -1.44 -3.93
CA HIS A 39 -3.38 -0.94 -5.03
C HIS A 39 -3.14 0.53 -5.32
N VAL A 40 -2.90 1.34 -4.28
CA VAL A 40 -2.55 2.76 -4.44
C VAL A 40 -1.19 2.87 -5.13
N TRP A 41 -0.18 2.10 -4.68
CA TRP A 41 1.12 2.06 -5.35
C TRP A 41 1.03 1.56 -6.78
N ASN A 42 0.20 0.56 -7.07
CA ASN A 42 -0.03 0.09 -8.43
C ASN A 42 -0.66 1.18 -9.31
N TRP A 43 -1.65 1.89 -8.79
CA TRP A 43 -2.26 3.04 -9.47
C TRP A 43 -1.23 4.14 -9.75
N MET A 44 -0.43 4.52 -8.76
CA MET A 44 0.62 5.52 -8.90
C MET A 44 1.66 5.12 -9.94
N LYS A 45 2.10 3.85 -9.94
CA LYS A 45 3.02 3.32 -10.96
C LYS A 45 2.45 3.46 -12.37
N ASN A 46 1.18 3.13 -12.57
CA ASN A 46 0.52 3.27 -13.88
C ASN A 46 0.41 4.74 -14.31
N TRP A 47 0.12 5.64 -13.36
CA TRP A 47 0.11 7.07 -13.62
C TRP A 47 1.50 7.58 -14.01
N ILE A 48 2.54 7.21 -13.27
CA ILE A 48 3.94 7.56 -13.58
C ILE A 48 4.34 7.00 -14.94
N GLN A 49 4.00 5.75 -15.26
CA GLN A 49 4.29 5.15 -16.57
C GLN A 49 3.68 5.95 -17.72
N LYS A 50 2.45 6.44 -17.53
CA LYS A 50 1.72 7.22 -18.54
C LYS A 50 2.27 8.64 -18.71
N HIS A 51 2.62 9.31 -17.62
CA HIS A 51 2.98 10.74 -17.62
C HIS A 51 4.50 10.99 -17.67
N TYR A 52 5.29 10.01 -17.24
CA TYR A 52 6.73 10.08 -17.06
C TYR A 52 7.40 8.79 -17.56
N TYR A 53 7.16 8.42 -18.82
CA TYR A 53 7.63 7.18 -19.42
C TYR A 53 9.12 6.91 -19.17
N THR A 54 10.00 7.88 -19.46
CA THR A 54 11.45 7.74 -19.24
C THR A 54 11.80 7.47 -17.77
N ALA A 55 11.06 8.09 -16.83
CA ALA A 55 11.26 7.88 -15.40
C ALA A 55 10.86 6.51 -14.91
N TYR A 56 9.83 5.94 -15.52
CA TYR A 56 9.35 4.62 -15.16
C TYR A 56 10.36 3.53 -15.53
N TYR A 57 10.97 3.62 -16.71
CA TYR A 57 11.90 2.59 -17.20
C TYR A 57 13.35 2.77 -16.76
N ASP A 58 13.79 4.01 -16.48
CA ASP A 58 15.16 4.28 -16.07
C ASP A 58 15.25 5.38 -15.01
N ALA A 59 14.76 5.06 -13.81
CA ALA A 59 14.85 5.94 -12.65
C ALA A 59 16.30 6.29 -12.25
N SER A 60 17.29 5.48 -12.66
CA SER A 60 18.71 5.71 -12.34
C SER A 60 19.28 6.95 -13.03
N LYS A 61 18.66 7.36 -14.15
CA LYS A 61 19.00 8.56 -14.91
C LYS A 61 18.30 9.83 -14.42
N ILE A 62 17.51 9.73 -13.35
CA ILE A 62 16.73 10.86 -12.84
C ILE A 62 17.31 11.34 -11.51
N PRO A 63 17.58 12.66 -11.38
CA PRO A 63 17.98 13.25 -10.11
C PRO A 63 16.95 12.97 -9.02
N LEU A 64 17.42 12.72 -7.79
CA LEU A 64 16.55 12.39 -6.66
C LEU A 64 15.45 13.45 -6.41
N SER A 65 15.75 14.73 -6.65
CA SER A 65 14.77 15.83 -6.54
C SER A 65 13.62 15.68 -7.54
N GLN A 66 13.93 15.29 -8.78
CA GLN A 66 12.93 15.05 -9.81
C GLN A 66 12.13 13.78 -9.52
N LEU A 67 12.78 12.71 -9.05
CA LEU A 67 12.08 11.48 -8.64
C LEU A 67 11.07 11.77 -7.53
N ARG A 68 11.47 12.54 -6.49
CA ARG A 68 10.56 12.96 -5.41
C ARG A 68 9.36 13.75 -5.93
N ARG A 69 9.59 14.68 -6.86
CA ARG A 69 8.52 15.47 -7.49
C ARG A 69 7.54 14.56 -8.24
N ILE A 70 8.03 13.63 -9.05
CA ILE A 70 7.19 12.70 -9.82
C ILE A 70 6.33 11.83 -8.89
N ILE A 71 6.91 11.30 -7.82
CA ILE A 71 6.17 10.49 -6.82
C ILE A 71 5.10 11.35 -6.14
N TRP A 72 5.41 12.59 -5.80
CA TRP A 72 4.46 13.52 -5.18
C TRP A 72 3.28 13.84 -6.11
N GLU A 73 3.56 14.16 -7.37
CA GLU A 73 2.50 14.43 -8.36
C GLU A 73 1.62 13.19 -8.60
N ALA A 74 2.21 11.99 -8.63
CA ALA A 74 1.46 10.75 -8.74
C ALA A 74 0.57 10.50 -7.51
N TRP A 75 1.03 10.88 -6.32
CA TRP A 75 0.26 10.78 -5.08
C TRP A 75 -0.94 11.74 -5.09
N GLU A 76 -0.71 13.01 -5.43
CA GLU A 76 -1.77 14.03 -5.52
C GLU A 76 -2.79 13.71 -6.61
N ALA A 77 -2.39 12.98 -7.65
CA ALA A 77 -3.28 12.56 -8.72
C ALA A 77 -4.21 11.40 -8.34
N VAL A 78 -3.97 10.68 -7.23
CA VAL A 78 -4.80 9.54 -6.82
C VAL A 78 -6.23 10.02 -6.54
N PRO A 79 -7.25 9.54 -7.28
CA PRO A 79 -8.62 9.98 -7.06
C PRO A 79 -9.13 9.54 -5.69
N ILE A 80 -9.77 10.45 -4.95
CA ILE A 80 -10.39 10.12 -3.66
C ILE A 80 -11.44 9.01 -3.80
N ASP A 81 -12.20 9.00 -4.90
CA ASP A 81 -13.20 7.96 -5.17
C ASP A 81 -12.57 6.58 -5.35
N PHE A 82 -11.36 6.52 -5.92
CA PHE A 82 -10.59 5.27 -6.01
C PHE A 82 -10.21 4.77 -4.62
N ILE A 83 -9.69 5.65 -3.76
CA ILE A 83 -9.37 5.32 -2.35
C ILE A 83 -10.63 4.83 -1.62
N MET A 84 -11.75 5.54 -1.76
CA MET A 84 -13.02 5.16 -1.15
C MET A 84 -13.52 3.80 -1.65
N SER A 85 -13.31 3.49 -2.93
CA SER A 85 -13.66 2.17 -3.49
C SER A 85 -12.83 1.03 -2.87
N LEU A 86 -11.55 1.28 -2.57
CA LEU A 86 -10.67 0.31 -1.89
C LEU A 86 -11.18 0.03 -0.48
N TYR A 87 -11.50 1.07 0.29
CA TYR A 87 -12.11 0.92 1.62
C TYR A 87 -13.44 0.17 1.58
N LYS A 88 -14.34 0.50 0.64
CA LYS A 88 -15.62 -0.21 0.46
C LYS A 88 -15.43 -1.68 0.09
N SER A 89 -14.33 -2.02 -0.58
CA SER A 89 -13.99 -3.41 -0.94
C SER A 89 -13.41 -4.24 0.22
N TRP A 90 -13.05 -3.61 1.34
CA TRP A 90 -12.33 -4.23 2.46
C TRP A 90 -12.92 -5.58 2.89
N TRP A 91 -14.21 -5.59 3.20
CA TRP A 91 -14.87 -6.83 3.64
C TRP A 91 -14.86 -7.86 2.50
N ARG A 92 -15.18 -7.51 1.26
CA ARG A 92 -15.13 -8.49 0.15
C ARG A 92 -13.77 -9.20 0.02
N ARG A 93 -12.66 -8.50 0.29
CA ARG A 93 -11.30 -9.08 0.32
C ARG A 93 -11.10 -10.03 1.50
N CYS A 94 -11.48 -9.62 2.71
CA CYS A 94 -11.44 -10.50 3.88
C CYS A 94 -12.27 -11.77 3.65
N LYS A 95 -13.46 -11.65 3.04
CA LYS A 95 -14.30 -12.79 2.68
C LYS A 95 -13.60 -13.71 1.70
N ALA A 96 -12.99 -13.17 0.65
CA ALA A 96 -12.26 -13.96 -0.34
C ALA A 96 -11.11 -14.77 0.30
N VAL A 97 -10.37 -14.20 1.26
CA VAL A 97 -9.32 -14.92 2.00
C VAL A 97 -9.91 -16.02 2.88
N ILE A 98 -11.03 -15.76 3.56
CA ILE A 98 -11.74 -16.76 4.36
C ILE A 98 -12.21 -17.92 3.48
N ASP A 99 -12.86 -17.62 2.36
CA ASP A 99 -13.38 -18.60 1.39
C ASP A 99 -12.22 -19.40 0.76
N ALA A 100 -11.06 -18.77 0.54
CA ALA A 100 -9.83 -19.42 0.09
C ALA A 100 -9.06 -20.15 1.20
N LYS A 101 -9.59 -20.22 2.43
CA LYS A 101 -8.95 -20.84 3.60
C LYS A 101 -7.54 -20.30 3.88
N GLY A 102 -7.34 -19.00 3.67
CA GLY A 102 -6.05 -18.32 3.83
C GLY A 102 -5.14 -18.37 2.60
N GLY A 103 -5.58 -18.98 1.49
CA GLY A 103 -4.86 -18.98 0.22
C GLY A 103 -4.94 -17.64 -0.53
N PRO A 104 -4.18 -17.51 -1.64
CA PRO A 104 -4.20 -16.32 -2.49
C PRO A 104 -5.57 -16.05 -3.10
N THR A 105 -5.86 -14.78 -3.37
CA THR A 105 -7.10 -14.30 -3.96
C THR A 105 -6.83 -13.53 -5.25
N LYS A 106 -7.90 -13.07 -5.92
CA LYS A 106 -7.78 -12.22 -7.12
C LYS A 106 -7.41 -10.77 -6.83
N TYR A 107 -7.33 -10.40 -5.55
CA TYR A 107 -7.14 -9.02 -5.09
C TYR A 107 -5.67 -8.71 -4.97
#